data_AF-A0A9E4VA99-F1
#
_entry.id   AF-A0A9E4VA99-F1
#
_cell.length_a   1.000
_cell.length_b   1.000
_cell.length_c   1.000
_cell.angle_alpha   90.00
_cell.angle_beta   90.00
_cell.angle_gamma   90.00
#
_symmetry.space_group_name_H-M   'P 1'
#
loop_
_entity.id
_entity.type
_entity.pdbx_description
1 polymer ?
#
loop_
_entity_poly.entity_id
_entity_poly.type
_entity_poly.pdbx_seq_one_letter_code
_entity_poly.pdbx_strand_id
1 'polypeptide(L)'
;EYAGVVLDGADIVQLAGAFGVEGRKISDESQIVAAVEESLDTVEREGRPLVLDVKLPLGIPAGGRAAKQFRVASDVSSDRGRVGRGR
;
A
#
# COMPACT_ATOMS: atom_id res chain seq x y z
N GLU A 1 15.26 14.93 -2.32
CA GLU A 1 13.95 14.44 -2.77
C GLU A 1 13.78 13.01 -2.25
N TYR A 2 12.62 12.66 -1.71
CA TYR A 2 12.36 11.30 -1.22
C TYR A 2 11.63 10.49 -2.31
N ALA A 3 12.33 9.56 -2.95
CA ALA A 3 11.76 8.63 -3.93
C ALA A 3 11.16 7.42 -3.20
N GLY A 4 9.98 7.62 -2.59
CA GLY A 4 9.18 6.53 -2.06
C GLY A 4 8.25 5.99 -3.13
N VAL A 5 8.12 4.66 -3.24
CA VAL A 5 6.97 4.06 -3.90
C VAL A 5 5.81 4.15 -2.93
N VAL A 6 4.94 5.14 -3.13
CA VAL A 6 3.68 5.20 -2.38
C VAL A 6 2.68 4.34 -3.13
N LEU A 7 2.15 3.31 -2.46
CA LEU A 7 1.06 2.49 -2.98
C LEU A 7 -0.29 3.23 -2.85
N ASP A 8 -0.30 4.51 -3.25
CA ASP A 8 -1.50 5.33 -3.25
C ASP A 8 -2.49 4.75 -4.27
N GLY A 9 -3.72 4.53 -3.80
CA GLY A 9 -4.79 3.94 -4.60
C GLY A 9 -4.86 2.41 -4.60
N ALA A 10 -3.90 1.72 -3.95
CA ALA A 10 -4.05 0.29 -3.69
C ALA A 10 -4.95 0.07 -2.45
N ASP A 11 -6.07 -0.62 -2.64
CA ASP A 11 -6.86 -1.14 -1.53
C ASP A 11 -6.37 -2.54 -1.16
N ILE A 12 -5.42 -2.58 -0.21
CA ILE A 12 -4.78 -3.82 0.22
C ILE A 12 -5.76 -4.75 0.95
N VAL A 13 -6.71 -4.17 1.70
CA VAL A 13 -7.75 -4.96 2.38
C VAL A 13 -8.69 -5.60 1.36
N GLN A 14 -9.10 -4.86 0.32
CA GLN A 14 -9.88 -5.43 -0.77
C GLN A 14 -9.11 -6.54 -1.51
N LEU A 15 -7.82 -6.32 -1.76
CA LEU A 15 -6.96 -7.33 -2.38
C LEU A 15 -6.87 -8.59 -1.52
N ALA A 16 -6.63 -8.46 -0.21
CA ALA A 16 -6.60 -9.57 0.73
C ALA A 16 -7.93 -10.35 0.74
N GLY A 17 -9.06 -9.63 0.74
CA GLY A 17 -10.40 -10.22 0.69
C GLY A 17 -10.63 -11.08 -0.55
N ALA A 18 -10.06 -10.72 -1.71
CA ALA A 18 -10.14 -11.53 -2.93
C ALA A 18 -9.45 -12.91 -2.79
N PHE A 19 -8.54 -13.06 -1.83
CA PHE A 19 -7.87 -14.32 -1.49
C PHE A 19 -8.46 -15.00 -0.24
N GLY A 20 -9.61 -14.52 0.26
CA GLY A 20 -10.25 -15.05 1.47
C GLY A 20 -9.52 -14.68 2.76
N VAL A 21 -8.66 -13.67 2.73
CA VAL A 21 -7.91 -13.18 3.89
C VAL A 21 -8.58 -11.92 4.41
N GLU A 22 -8.83 -11.87 5.72
CA GLU A 22 -9.39 -10.69 6.36
C GLU A 22 -8.32 -9.62 6.51
N GLY A 23 -8.71 -8.36 6.34
CA GLY A 23 -7.81 -7.23 6.44
C GLY A 23 -8.38 -6.07 7.24
N ARG A 24 -7.51 -5.36 7.96
CA ARG A 24 -7.84 -4.15 8.73
C ARG A 24 -6.94 -3.00 8.30
N LYS A 25 -7.51 -1.80 8.14
CA LYS A 25 -6.76 -0.56 7.88
C LYS A 25 -6.38 0.09 9.21
N ILE A 26 -5.15 0.56 9.33
CA ILE A 26 -4.64 1.31 10.49
C ILE A 26 -4.00 2.59 9.97
N SER A 27 -4.49 3.74 10.40
CA SER A 27 -3.96 5.05 9.97
C SER A 27 -3.46 5.92 11.12
N ASP A 28 -3.55 5.42 12.35
CA ASP A 28 -3.09 6.09 13.56
C ASP A 28 -2.01 5.23 14.20
N GLU A 29 -0.83 5.83 14.41
CA GLU A 29 0.32 5.17 14.99
C GLU A 29 0.02 4.64 16.40
N SER A 30 -0.82 5.34 17.16
CA SER A 30 -1.22 4.93 18.52
C SER A 30 -2.00 3.61 18.55
N GLN A 31 -2.61 3.21 17.43
CA GLN A 31 -3.41 1.99 17.32
C GLN A 31 -2.59 0.77 16.91
N ILE A 32 -1.34 0.95 16.45
CA ILE A 32 -0.56 -0.13 15.85
C ILE A 32 -0.30 -1.25 16.85
N VAL A 33 0.14 -0.92 18.06
CA VAL A 33 0.52 -1.92 19.07
C VAL A 33 -0.69 -2.81 19.41
N ALA A 34 -1.81 -2.20 19.78
CA ALA A 34 -3.03 -2.93 20.10
C ALA A 34 -3.53 -3.77 18.92
N ALA A 35 -3.50 -3.23 17.70
CA ALA A 35 -3.95 -3.96 16.52
C ALA A 35 -3.05 -5.16 16.19
N VAL A 36 -1.74 -5.06 16.42
CA VAL A 36 -0.82 -6.19 16.26
C VAL A 36 -1.12 -7.27 17.30
N GLU A 37 -1.27 -6.90 18.57
CA GLU A 37 -1.58 -7.85 19.65
C GLU A 37 -2.89 -8.60 19.40
N GLU A 38 -3.97 -7.87 19.08
CA GLU A 38 -5.28 -8.46 18.73
C GLU A 38 -5.20 -9.40 17.52
N SER A 39 -4.40 -9.03 16.52
CA SER A 39 -4.24 -9.81 15.29
C SER A 39 -3.46 -11.10 15.53
N LEU A 40 -2.42 -11.05 16.35
CA LEU A 40 -1.64 -12.23 16.74
C LEU A 40 -2.52 -13.22 17.50
N ASP A 41 -3.27 -12.75 18.51
CA ASP A 41 -4.23 -13.60 19.25
C ASP A 41 -5.26 -14.26 18.30
N THR A 42 -5.79 -13.48 17.34
CA THR A 42 -6.74 -13.99 16.34
C THR A 42 -6.11 -15.07 15.45
N VAL A 43 -4.90 -14.83 14.93
CA VAL A 43 -4.18 -15.79 14.06
C VAL A 43 -3.87 -17.08 14.83
N GLU A 44 -3.41 -16.98 16.08
CA GLU A 44 -3.09 -18.13 16.92
C GLU A 44 -4.34 -18.93 17.31
N ARG A 45 -5.43 -18.25 17.67
CA ARG A 45 -6.69 -18.88 18.08
C ARG A 45 -7.43 -19.54 16.91
N GLU A 46 -7.50 -18.86 15.76
CA GLU A 46 -8.35 -19.26 14.63
C GLU A 46 -7.59 -20.00 13.53
N GLY A 47 -6.25 -20.01 13.57
CA GLY A 47 -5.41 -20.73 12.61
C GLY A 47 -5.51 -20.19 11.17
N ARG A 48 -5.88 -18.92 11.01
CA ARG A 48 -6.09 -18.26 9.70
C ARG A 48 -5.26 -16.97 9.61
N PRO A 49 -4.76 -16.62 8.41
CA PRO A 49 -4.00 -15.39 8.22
C PRO A 49 -4.90 -14.14 8.31
N LEU A 50 -4.29 -13.01 8.68
CA LEU A 50 -4.90 -11.68 8.73
C LEU A 50 -3.92 -10.64 8.17
N VAL A 51 -4.45 -9.59 7.52
CA VAL A 51 -3.66 -8.50 6.93
C VAL A 51 -3.88 -7.19 7.69
N LEU A 52 -2.79 -6.52 8.06
CA LEU A 52 -2.84 -5.15 8.58
C LEU A 52 -2.30 -4.18 7.51
N ASP A 53 -3.19 -3.35 6.95
CA ASP A 53 -2.86 -2.28 6.01
C ASP A 53 -2.54 -0.99 6.78
N VAL A 54 -1.26 -0.80 7.10
CA VAL A 54 -0.76 0.34 7.89
C VAL A 54 -0.43 1.52 6.97
N LYS A 55 -1.22 2.60 7.08
CA LYS A 55 -1.11 3.84 6.30
C LYS A 55 -0.80 5.02 7.20
N LEU A 56 0.47 5.14 7.58
CA LEU A 56 0.95 6.29 8.34
C LEU A 56 1.39 7.44 7.41
N PRO A 57 1.28 8.70 7.86
CA PRO A 57 1.89 9.82 7.17
C PRO A 57 3.38 9.57 6.95
N LEU A 58 3.87 9.87 5.75
CA LEU A 58 5.31 9.84 5.48
C LEU A 58 5.98 10.84 6.40
N GLY A 59 6.83 10.36 7.31
CA GLY A 59 7.71 11.21 8.10
C GLY A 59 8.67 11.92 7.17
N ILE A 60 8.32 13.14 6.73
CA ILE A 60 9.22 13.97 5.94
C ILE A 60 10.31 14.46 6.90
N PRO A 61 11.60 14.12 6.69
CA PRO A 61 12.68 14.68 7.49
C PRO A 61 12.62 16.21 7.45
N ALA A 62 13.06 16.90 8.50
CA ALA A 62 13.06 18.37 8.50
C ALA A 62 13.78 18.92 7.25
N GLY A 63 13.09 19.74 6.44
CA GLY A 63 13.61 20.26 5.16
C GLY A 63 13.42 19.35 3.94
N GLY A 64 12.86 18.15 4.13
CA GLY A 64 12.52 17.23 3.05
C GLY A 64 11.38 17.74 2.17
N ARG A 65 11.48 17.48 0.86
CA ARG A 65 10.38 17.63 -0.09
C ARG A 65 10.08 16.27 -0.69
N ALA A 66 8.81 15.88 -0.70
CA ALA A 66 8.35 14.67 -1.36
C ALA A 66 8.77 14.71 -2.85
N ALA A 67 9.36 13.63 -3.36
CA ALA A 67 9.61 13.54 -4.80
C ALA A 67 8.27 13.40 -5.54
N LYS A 68 8.27 13.69 -6.84
CA LYS A 68 7.13 13.40 -7.70
C LYS A 68 6.81 11.90 -7.62
N GLN A 69 5.63 11.55 -7.12
CA GLN A 69 5.20 10.16 -7.00
C GLN A 69 5.14 9.50 -8.38
N PHE A 70 5.71 8.30 -8.49
CA PHE A 70 5.52 7.43 -9.63
C PHE A 70 4.13 6.78 -9.55
N ARG A 71 3.31 6.93 -10.60
CA ARG A 71 1.98 6.31 -10.68
C ARG A 71 1.95 5.37 -11.88
N VAL A 72 1.84 4.07 -11.62
CA VAL A 72 1.82 3.02 -12.66
C VAL A 72 0.75 3.31 -13.73
N ALA A 73 -0.42 3.83 -13.34
CA ALA A 73 -1.49 4.15 -14.27
C ALA A 73 -1.15 5.28 -15.27
N SER A 74 -0.27 6.21 -14.93
CA SER A 74 0.10 7.33 -15.82
C SER A 74 1.19 6.97 -16.82
N ASP A 75 2.06 6.00 -16.54
CA ASP A 75 3.15 5.64 -17.44
C ASP A 75 2.74 4.65 -18.54
N VAL A 76 1.72 3.81 -18.29
CA VAL A 76 1.17 2.87 -19.28
C VAL A 76 0.49 3.59 -20.46
N SER A 77 0.09 4.86 -20.30
CA SER A 77 -0.48 5.65 -21.41
C SER A 77 0.58 6.32 -22.30
N SER A 78 1.84 6.37 -21.88
CA SER A 78 2.94 7.04 -22.59
C SER A 78 3.65 6.13 -23.59
N ASP A 79 3.51 4.81 -23.45
CA ASP A 79 4.25 3.80 -24.23
C ASP A 79 3.48 3.23 -25.44
N ARG A 80 2.22 3.63 -25.65
CA ARG A 80 1.41 3.17 -26.81
C ARG A 80 1.63 3.95 -28.11
N GLY A 81 2.80 4.58 -28.28
CA GLY A 81 3.04 5.57 -29.34
C GLY A 81 4.15 5.27 -30.35
N ARG A 82 4.79 4.10 -30.36
CA ARG A 82 5.93 3.86 -31.29
C ARG A 82 5.96 2.47 -31.92
N VAL A 83 4.90 2.10 -32.63
CA VAL A 83 4.99 1.11 -33.71
C VAL A 83 4.53 1.79 -34.99
N GLY A 84 5.44 2.55 -35.60
CA GLY A 84 5.26 3.13 -36.92
C GLY A 84 5.30 2.03 -37.97
N ARG A 85 4.23 1.92 -38.75
CA ARG A 85 4.18 1.13 -39.99
C ARG A 85 5.23 1.67 -40.97
N GLY A 86 6.26 0.88 -41.28
CA GLY A 86 7.04 1.02 -42.50
C GLY A 86 6.40 0.16 -43.58
N ARG A 87 6.02 0.77 -44.70
CA ARG A 87 5.68 0.07 -45.95
C ARG A 87 6.94 -0.47 -46.60
#